data_AF-A0A2H5QVE5-F1
#
_entry.id   AF-A0A2H5QVE5-F1
#
_cell.length_a   1.000
_cell.length_b   1.000
_cell.length_c   1.000
_cell.angle_alpha   90.00
_cell.angle_beta   90.00
_cell.angle_gamma   90.00
#
_symmetry.space_group_name_H-M   'P 1'
#
loop_
_entity.id
_entity.type
_entity.pdbx_description
1 polymer ?
#
loop_
_entity_poly.entity_id
_entity_poly.type
_entity_poly.pdbx_seq_one_letter_code
_entity_poly.pdbx_strand_id
1 'polypeptide(L)'
;SKEVVYSPENNLSTRLYIPKNTNNPNHKLPLVDYIYGGGFCIYSAFHPTYHNYVNTLVSEAKVIVVSVDHRRAPKNHVPCGHEDSWAALKWVASHADGQGPEDWLNHYADFERVFIYRDSA
;
A
#
# COMPACT_ATOMS: atom_id res chain seq x y z
N SER A 1 -2.06 -10.64 -5.04
CA SER A 1 -1.78 -9.74 -3.91
C SER A 1 -1.57 -10.56 -2.65
N LYS A 2 -0.92 -9.98 -1.63
CA LYS A 2 -0.73 -10.61 -0.33
C LYS A 2 -0.90 -9.57 0.79
N GLU A 3 -1.20 -10.01 2.00
CA GLU A 3 -1.15 -9.17 3.19
C GLU A 3 0.27 -9.16 3.76
N VAL A 4 0.71 -8.00 4.24
CA VAL A 4 2.02 -7.79 4.85
C VAL A 4 1.84 -6.91 6.09
N VAL A 5 2.40 -7.33 7.22
CA VAL A 5 2.43 -6.51 8.44
C VAL A 5 3.60 -5.54 8.33
N TYR A 6 3.32 -4.23 8.30
CA TYR A 6 4.36 -3.19 8.17
C TYR A 6 4.72 -2.56 9.52
N SER A 7 3.85 -2.66 10.51
CA SER A 7 4.05 -2.16 11.87
C SER A 7 3.57 -3.23 12.86
N PRO A 8 4.44 -4.20 13.22
CA PRO A 8 4.10 -5.26 14.18
C PRO A 8 3.69 -4.71 15.56
N GLU A 9 4.31 -3.61 16.00
CA GLU A 9 4.06 -2.96 17.29
C GLU A 9 2.65 -2.39 17.42
N ASN A 10 2.05 -1.94 16.30
CA ASN A 10 0.68 -1.43 16.26
C ASN A 10 -0.30 -2.41 15.61
N ASN A 11 0.19 -3.61 15.21
CA ASN A 11 -0.55 -4.62 14.46
C ASN A 11 -1.23 -4.04 13.21
N LEU A 12 -0.49 -3.26 12.42
CA LEU A 12 -0.98 -2.65 11.18
C LEU A 12 -0.43 -3.39 9.96
N SER A 13 -1.32 -3.62 8.99
CA SER A 13 -1.00 -4.34 7.77
C SER A 13 -1.38 -3.55 6.52
N THR A 14 -0.78 -3.96 5.40
CA THR A 14 -1.09 -3.48 4.07
C THR A 14 -1.42 -4.68 3.19
N ARG A 15 -2.22 -4.46 2.14
CA ARG A 15 -2.34 -5.41 1.05
C ARG A 15 -1.47 -4.95 -0.11
N LEU A 16 -0.47 -5.76 -0.46
CA LEU A 16 0.45 -5.52 -1.56
C LEU A 16 -0.05 -6.17 -2.85
N TYR A 17 -0.02 -5.42 -3.94
CA TYR A 17 -0.43 -5.86 -5.27
C TYR A 17 0.69 -5.68 -6.28
N ILE A 18 0.89 -6.71 -7.10
CA ILE A 18 1.82 -6.72 -8.23
C ILE A 18 1.04 -7.20 -9.45
N PRO A 19 1.24 -6.58 -10.63
CA PRO A 19 0.58 -7.02 -11.85
C PRO A 19 1.08 -8.40 -12.29
N LYS A 20 0.22 -9.13 -13.01
CA LYS A 20 0.62 -10.41 -13.62
C LYS A 20 1.75 -10.19 -14.62
N ASN A 21 2.64 -11.18 -14.77
CA ASN A 21 3.79 -11.20 -15.68
C ASN A 21 4.95 -10.24 -15.33
N THR A 22 5.11 -9.91 -14.04
CA THR A 22 6.31 -9.21 -13.53
C THR A 22 7.48 -10.20 -13.45
N ASN A 23 7.92 -10.72 -14.60
CA ASN A 23 8.92 -11.79 -14.71
C ASN A 23 10.30 -11.26 -15.13
N ASN A 24 10.41 -9.97 -15.46
CA ASN A 24 11.68 -9.35 -15.83
C ASN A 24 12.28 -8.64 -14.60
N PRO A 25 13.29 -9.21 -13.93
CA PRO A 25 13.91 -8.58 -12.76
C PRO A 25 14.62 -7.25 -13.09
N ASN A 26 14.89 -6.97 -14.37
CA ASN A 26 15.49 -5.71 -14.80
C ASN A 26 14.45 -4.61 -15.07
N HIS A 27 13.15 -4.90 -14.94
CA HIS A 27 12.08 -3.92 -15.17
C HIS A 27 11.33 -3.65 -13.87
N LYS A 28 11.72 -2.57 -13.19
CA LYS A 28 11.03 -2.07 -11.99
C LYS A 28 9.80 -1.23 -12.39
N LEU A 29 8.75 -1.34 -11.59
CA LEU A 29 7.44 -0.70 -11.83
C LEU A 29 7.23 0.48 -10.89
N PRO A 30 6.52 1.54 -11.32
CA PRO A 30 6.09 2.60 -10.41
C PRO A 30 5.32 2.04 -9.23
N LEU A 31 5.46 2.70 -8.08
CA LEU A 31 4.78 2.33 -6.84
C LEU A 31 3.71 3.37 -6.50
N VAL A 32 2.54 2.89 -6.09
CA VAL A 32 1.45 3.69 -5.55
C VAL A 32 1.20 3.29 -4.10
N ASP A 33 1.41 4.23 -3.18
CA ASP A 33 0.94 4.11 -1.81
C ASP A 33 -0.52 4.57 -1.76
N TYR A 34 -1.43 3.61 -1.56
CA TYR A 34 -2.87 3.78 -1.70
C TYR A 34 -3.58 3.79 -0.36
N ILE A 35 -4.37 4.84 -0.14
CA ILE A 35 -5.20 5.02 1.06
C ILE A 35 -6.66 4.99 0.62
N TYR A 36 -7.42 3.99 1.09
CA TYR A 36 -8.84 3.89 0.76
C TYR A 36 -9.69 4.95 1.47
N GLY A 37 -10.82 5.30 0.87
CA GLY A 37 -11.83 6.18 1.46
C GLY A 37 -12.81 5.49 2.43
N GLY A 38 -13.62 6.27 3.12
CA GLY A 38 -14.61 5.76 4.08
C GLY A 38 -14.87 6.68 5.26
N GLY A 39 -14.64 7.97 5.10
CA GLY A 39 -14.72 8.99 6.14
C GLY A 39 -13.83 8.68 7.34
N PHE A 40 -12.71 7.98 7.16
CA PHE A 40 -11.88 7.38 8.24
C PHE A 40 -12.61 6.42 9.20
N CYS A 41 -13.85 6.01 8.87
CA CYS A 41 -14.72 5.26 9.76
C CYS A 41 -15.01 3.85 9.24
N ILE A 42 -15.12 3.69 7.93
CA ILE A 42 -15.58 2.45 7.29
C ILE A 42 -14.59 1.90 6.28
N TYR A 43 -14.81 0.64 5.89
CA TYR A 43 -13.96 -0.16 5.00
C TYR A 43 -12.60 -0.53 5.59
N SER A 44 -11.77 -1.13 4.73
CA SER A 44 -10.46 -1.72 5.00
C SER A 44 -9.77 -1.95 3.65
N ALA A 45 -8.44 -2.04 3.64
CA ALA A 45 -7.64 -2.45 2.48
C ALA A 45 -8.01 -3.87 1.99
N PHE A 46 -8.69 -4.65 2.83
CA PHE A 46 -9.16 -6.00 2.55
C PHE A 46 -10.63 -6.05 2.10
N HIS A 47 -11.34 -4.91 2.07
CA HIS A 47 -12.74 -4.87 1.66
C HIS A 47 -12.90 -5.15 0.14
N PRO A 48 -13.88 -5.97 -0.30
CA PRO A 48 -14.01 -6.38 -1.70
C PRO A 48 -14.08 -5.22 -2.71
N THR A 49 -14.76 -4.12 -2.38
CA THR A 49 -14.86 -2.93 -3.24
C THR A 49 -13.48 -2.38 -3.60
N TYR A 50 -12.66 -2.10 -2.58
CA TYR A 50 -11.31 -1.59 -2.79
C TYR A 50 -10.37 -2.65 -3.33
N HIS A 51 -10.57 -3.91 -2.94
CA HIS A 51 -9.80 -5.00 -3.52
C HIS A 51 -9.95 -5.09 -5.04
N ASN A 52 -11.19 -5.05 -5.52
CA ASN A 52 -11.50 -5.12 -6.94
C ASN A 52 -10.98 -3.89 -7.69
N TYR A 53 -11.19 -2.69 -7.14
CA TYR A 53 -10.67 -1.45 -7.71
C TYR A 53 -9.15 -1.48 -7.85
N VAL A 54 -8.43 -1.85 -6.79
CA VAL A 54 -6.96 -1.88 -6.81
C VAL A 54 -6.42 -2.95 -7.77
N ASN A 55 -7.09 -4.10 -7.90
CA ASN A 55 -6.70 -5.08 -8.93
C ASN A 55 -6.78 -4.50 -10.35
N THR A 56 -7.84 -3.74 -10.67
CA THR A 56 -7.97 -3.05 -11.95
C THR A 56 -6.90 -1.97 -12.11
N LEU A 57 -6.67 -1.15 -11.08
CA LEU A 57 -5.62 -0.11 -11.11
C LEU A 57 -4.25 -0.71 -11.43
N VAL A 58 -3.88 -1.78 -10.73
CA VAL A 58 -2.61 -2.50 -10.91
C VAL A 58 -2.50 -3.08 -12.32
N SER A 59 -3.58 -3.69 -12.84
CA SER A 59 -3.56 -4.33 -14.16
C SER A 59 -3.46 -3.33 -15.31
N GLU A 60 -4.20 -2.22 -15.23
CA GLU A 60 -4.28 -1.21 -16.29
C GLU A 60 -3.08 -0.26 -16.27
N ALA A 61 -2.70 0.25 -15.09
CA ALA A 61 -1.61 1.23 -14.98
C ALA A 61 -0.22 0.61 -14.91
N LYS A 62 -0.12 -0.72 -14.78
CA LYS A 62 1.16 -1.45 -14.62
C LYS A 62 1.99 -0.92 -13.45
N VAL A 63 1.35 -0.80 -12.30
CA VAL A 63 1.96 -0.28 -11.07
C VAL A 63 1.91 -1.32 -9.96
N ILE A 64 2.83 -1.20 -9.01
CA ILE A 64 2.74 -1.86 -7.71
C ILE A 64 1.86 -0.99 -6.82
N VAL A 65 0.95 -1.61 -6.05
CA VAL A 65 0.13 -0.87 -5.08
C VAL A 65 0.34 -1.42 -3.68
N VAL A 66 0.64 -0.53 -2.75
CA VAL A 66 0.64 -0.75 -1.30
C VAL A 66 -0.68 -0.18 -0.77
N SER A 67 -1.67 -1.02 -0.49
CA SER A 67 -2.98 -0.57 0.02
C SER A 67 -2.98 -0.56 1.54
N VAL A 68 -2.97 0.61 2.17
CA VAL A 68 -2.75 0.78 3.61
C VAL A 68 -4.02 0.49 4.42
N ASP A 69 -3.97 -0.47 5.35
CA ASP A 69 -5.03 -0.66 6.36
C ASP A 69 -4.77 0.27 7.55
N HIS A 70 -5.58 1.31 7.69
CA HIS A 70 -5.43 2.31 8.73
C HIS A 70 -6.47 2.13 9.84
N ARG A 71 -6.13 2.55 11.05
CA ARG A 71 -7.05 2.56 12.20
C ARG A 71 -8.19 3.53 11.95
N ARG A 72 -9.39 3.12 12.38
CA ARG A 72 -10.65 3.81 12.09
C ARG A 72 -11.28 4.44 13.32
N ALA A 73 -11.96 5.56 13.11
CA ALA A 73 -12.88 6.16 14.06
C ALA A 73 -14.16 5.30 14.21
N PRO A 74 -14.89 5.41 15.34
CA PRO A 74 -14.59 6.24 16.51
C PRO A 74 -13.57 5.61 17.47
N LYS A 75 -13.13 4.37 17.26
CA LYS A 75 -12.18 3.70 18.18
C LYS A 75 -10.82 4.40 18.19
N ASN A 76 -10.41 4.95 17.05
CA ASN A 76 -9.17 5.69 16.87
C ASN A 76 -9.51 7.00 16.15
N HIS A 77 -9.55 8.10 16.89
CA HIS A 77 -9.86 9.42 16.33
C HIS A 77 -8.71 9.95 15.47
N VAL A 78 -8.99 11.02 14.72
CA VAL A 78 -7.93 11.84 14.10
C VAL A 78 -6.95 12.27 15.21
N PRO A 79 -5.63 12.09 15.03
CA PRO A 79 -4.93 11.86 13.76
C PRO A 79 -4.55 10.40 13.42
N CYS A 80 -5.01 9.37 14.15
CA CYS A 80 -4.46 8.00 14.02
C CYS A 80 -4.39 7.46 12.58
N GLY A 81 -5.44 7.63 11.77
CA GLY A 81 -5.42 7.15 10.38
C GLY A 81 -4.34 7.83 9.52
N HIS A 82 -4.04 9.11 9.77
CA HIS A 82 -2.96 9.83 9.10
C HIS A 82 -1.58 9.35 9.56
N GLU A 83 -1.43 9.09 10.85
CA GLU A 83 -0.20 8.56 11.42
C GLU A 83 0.11 7.16 10.87
N ASP A 84 -0.92 6.34 10.68
CA ASP A 84 -0.80 5.01 10.07
C ASP A 84 -0.39 5.10 8.60
N SER A 85 -1.03 5.98 7.82
CA SER A 85 -0.60 6.24 6.44
C SER A 85 0.84 6.75 6.35
N TRP A 86 1.25 7.63 7.27
CA TRP A 86 2.63 8.10 7.34
C TRP A 86 3.61 6.99 7.74
N ALA A 87 3.22 6.12 8.66
CA ALA A 87 4.01 4.95 9.04
C ALA A 87 4.19 3.97 7.87
N ALA A 88 3.12 3.71 7.12
CA ALA A 88 3.17 2.89 5.92
C ALA A 88 4.10 3.48 4.85
N LEU A 89 4.02 4.79 4.58
CA LEU A 89 4.91 5.46 3.63
C LEU A 89 6.40 5.38 4.05
N LYS A 90 6.69 5.55 5.34
CA LYS A 90 8.06 5.36 5.87
C LYS A 90 8.54 3.92 5.71
N TRP A 91 7.67 2.95 5.95
CA TRP A 91 7.96 1.54 5.71
C TRP A 91 8.20 1.26 4.23
N VAL A 92 7.41 1.83 3.32
CA VAL A 92 7.69 1.76 1.88
C VAL A 92 9.06 2.36 1.55
N ALA A 93 9.37 3.55 2.07
CA ALA A 93 10.63 4.23 1.82
C ALA A 93 11.86 3.45 2.33
N SER A 94 11.73 2.61 3.36
CA SER A 94 12.86 1.79 3.84
C SER A 94 13.32 0.71 2.84
N HIS A 95 12.60 0.53 1.74
CA HIS A 95 12.96 -0.40 0.65
C HIS A 95 13.70 0.30 -0.50
N ALA A 96 13.92 1.62 -0.44
CA ALA A 96 14.50 2.40 -1.54
C ALA A 96 15.87 1.87 -1.99
N ASP A 97 16.70 1.43 -1.05
CA ASP A 97 18.02 0.85 -1.33
C ASP A 97 17.97 -0.66 -1.62
N GLY A 98 16.77 -1.25 -1.77
CA GLY A 98 16.56 -2.67 -2.04
C GLY A 98 16.87 -3.59 -0.85
N GLN A 99 16.94 -3.06 0.36
CA GLN A 99 17.27 -3.80 1.61
C GLN A 99 16.15 -3.74 2.65
N GLY A 100 14.93 -3.40 2.24
CA GLY A 100 13.81 -3.33 3.16
C GLY A 100 13.27 -4.72 3.53
N PRO A 101 12.36 -4.80 4.51
CA PRO A 101 11.85 -6.07 5.03
C PRO A 101 10.92 -6.86 4.08
N GLU A 102 10.44 -6.28 2.98
CA GLU A 102 9.55 -6.93 2.01
C GLU A 102 10.20 -7.08 0.62
N ASP A 103 10.51 -8.34 0.29
CA ASP A 103 11.20 -8.72 -0.96
C ASP A 103 10.50 -8.21 -2.22
N TRP A 104 9.17 -8.20 -2.26
CA TRP A 104 8.44 -7.74 -3.44
C TRP A 104 8.73 -6.26 -3.76
N LEU A 105 8.87 -5.42 -2.74
CA LEU A 105 9.22 -4.02 -2.93
C LEU A 105 10.68 -3.86 -3.35
N ASN A 106 11.59 -4.62 -2.74
CA ASN A 106 13.02 -4.57 -3.08
C ASN A 106 13.28 -4.92 -4.55
N HIS A 107 12.64 -5.96 -5.04
CA HIS A 107 12.90 -6.52 -6.38
C HIS A 107 12.11 -5.80 -7.48
N TYR A 108 10.86 -5.43 -7.24
CA TYR A 108 9.96 -5.01 -8.32
C TYR A 108 9.63 -3.51 -8.32
N ALA A 109 9.82 -2.80 -7.20
CA ALA A 109 9.44 -1.38 -7.13
C ALA A 109 10.55 -0.44 -7.63
N ASP A 110 10.11 0.55 -8.40
CA ASP A 110 10.89 1.69 -8.85
C ASP A 110 10.67 2.88 -7.90
N PHE A 111 11.65 3.10 -7.02
CA PHE A 111 11.59 4.16 -6.02
C PHE A 111 11.87 5.57 -6.57
N GLU A 112 12.24 5.71 -7.85
CA GLU A 112 12.26 7.02 -8.52
C GLU A 112 10.85 7.47 -8.94
N ARG A 113 9.88 6.54 -8.96
CA ARG A 113 8.49 6.78 -9.38
C ARG A 113 7.50 6.31 -8.32
N VAL A 114 7.43 7.05 -7.22
CA VAL A 114 6.49 6.84 -6.11
C VAL A 114 5.35 7.87 -6.16
N PHE A 115 4.12 7.38 -6.08
CA PHE A 115 2.91 8.19 -6.06
C PHE A 115 2.10 7.89 -4.79
N ILE A 116 1.47 8.92 -4.23
CA ILE A 116 0.48 8.75 -3.16
C ILE A 116 -0.89 8.96 -3.79
N TYR A 117 -1.80 8.01 -3.61
CA TYR A 117 -3.15 8.09 -4.12
C TYR A 117 -4.16 7.82 -3.00
N ARG A 118 -5.23 8.62 -2.99
CA ARG A 118 -6.33 8.47 -2.05
C ARG A 118 -7.63 8.80 -2.73
N ASP A 119 -8.64 7.98 -2.51
CA ASP A 119 -10.01 8.29 -2.90
C ASP A 119 -10.83 8.64 -1.67
N SER A 120 -11.53 9.78 -1.70
CA SER A 120 -12.34 10.30 -0.58
C SER A 120 -11.57 10.59 0.73
N ALA A 121 -12.29 11.17 1.70
CA ALA A 121 -11.99 11.04 3.12
C ALA A 121 -12.37 9.65 3.63
#